data_AF-A0A947R8M2-F1
#
_entry.id   AF-A0A947R8M2-F1
#
_cell.length_a   1.000
_cell.length_b   1.000
_cell.length_c   1.000
_cell.angle_alpha   90.00
_cell.angle_beta   90.00
_cell.angle_gamma   90.00
#
_symmetry.space_group_name_H-M   'P 1'
#
loop_
_entity.id
_entity.type
_entity.pdbx_description
1 polymer ?
#
loop_
_entity_poly.entity_id
_entity_poly.type
_entity_poly.pdbx_seq_one_letter_code
_entity_poly.pdbx_strand_id
1 'polypeptide(L)'
;MDYFVDLVNACAARSNKNISEIKKDAGKFLKKTMEARGYADCESAASVFKVTPKCYRNWTKGKIPIDRIPEIAKMLNENYKKFLPGIFQTSYCYPDHKGIIQRYFLYAEHRFTGEVFAIELLTQPIVLEYSNGRYRIIIDRNNVDCAIISNGAKREICDFYVSNHLKNISKIDTAIQGFLTSHRNGGASDKYTLDLMGNTTTPYPMRYASGGVLPIIKRGGDYFIPFFFRDIEPCGWNIPSGASQRNFKDGVLDRHYTLDSELNAPISCIIREYFEETIVASKSELLNGRLDTKKFNLNLIPSDDRLRISEESIQKNKTLRLKYDSLKNCNSGTAFINKIKYIHTDTDIEIIAPEGTHPLTENVLVSFSLMELGIEVVKVITFELGDDDFILDGEIVEEVAGQPELGRTPVAMIPLKELAKHFGDQYDPNRYKTPEHLIPLMITTRVIDQLAKEKVSNEILSGLVQLMNKKFIGKNKEERLTEAMEQAIGKKHTSDLKDKILKCAQINIQPSYEVESLQDVDIFPWDVKKRYNIAKNNRQFVGKEYSRYNTWYDLFSSNFFDENNNPSSDNPSRLFTAATAKILNLFFTKLKQNRIEFNSLYDYIYGSGE
;
A
#
# COMPACT_ATOMS: atom_id res chain seq x y z
N MET A 1 15.76 -9.88 -25.03
CA MET A 1 17.21 -9.64 -25.24
C MET A 1 17.51 -8.16 -25.11
N ASP A 2 16.73 -7.30 -25.78
CA ASP A 2 16.91 -5.84 -25.77
C ASP A 2 16.89 -5.23 -24.35
N TYR A 3 15.99 -5.71 -23.48
CA TYR A 3 15.93 -5.30 -22.07
C TYR A 3 17.25 -5.45 -21.30
N PHE A 4 18.04 -6.51 -21.55
CA PHE A 4 19.30 -6.70 -20.84
C PHE A 4 20.37 -5.71 -21.31
N VAL A 5 20.32 -5.32 -22.59
CA VAL A 5 21.22 -4.31 -23.15
C VAL A 5 20.88 -2.94 -22.56
N ASP A 6 19.60 -2.57 -22.53
CA ASP A 6 19.14 -1.31 -21.94
C ASP A 6 19.47 -1.22 -20.45
N LEU A 7 19.29 -2.32 -19.73
CA LEU A 7 19.71 -2.48 -18.35
C LEU A 7 21.20 -2.18 -18.15
N VAL A 8 22.06 -2.85 -18.93
CA VAL A 8 23.50 -2.67 -18.80
C VAL A 8 23.92 -1.26 -19.19
N ASN A 9 23.29 -0.67 -20.20
CA ASN A 9 23.55 0.72 -20.61
C ASN A 9 23.16 1.73 -19.52
N ALA A 10 21.98 1.56 -18.91
CA ALA A 10 21.51 2.41 -17.82
C ALA A 10 22.45 2.33 -16.60
N CYS A 11 22.89 1.13 -16.24
CA CYS A 11 23.81 0.97 -15.12
C CYS A 11 25.25 1.40 -15.44
N ALA A 12 25.68 1.29 -16.69
CA ALA A 12 26.96 1.82 -17.17
C ALA A 12 27.04 3.33 -16.91
N ALA A 13 26.00 4.06 -17.32
CA ALA A 13 25.89 5.50 -17.11
C ALA A 13 25.99 5.89 -15.63
N ARG A 14 25.34 5.13 -14.73
CA ARG A 14 25.38 5.39 -13.28
C ARG A 14 26.72 5.08 -12.60
N SER A 15 27.39 4.02 -13.04
CA SER A 15 28.67 3.59 -12.45
C SER A 15 29.88 4.36 -12.98
N ASN A 16 29.68 5.38 -13.82
CA ASN A 16 30.72 6.06 -14.60
C ASN A 16 31.62 5.09 -15.39
N LYS A 17 31.13 3.86 -15.65
CA LYS A 17 31.82 2.88 -16.49
C LYS A 17 31.27 2.95 -17.90
N ASN A 18 32.15 2.97 -18.89
CA ASN A 18 31.68 2.81 -20.26
C ASN A 18 31.40 1.32 -20.57
N ILE A 19 30.56 1.07 -21.58
CA ILE A 19 30.20 -0.30 -22.03
C ILE A 19 31.44 -1.17 -22.33
N SER A 20 32.55 -0.57 -22.78
CA SER A 20 33.78 -1.31 -23.09
C SER A 20 34.43 -1.89 -21.83
N GLU A 21 34.48 -1.12 -20.75
CA GLU A 21 34.99 -1.57 -19.45
C GLU A 21 34.15 -2.70 -18.87
N ILE A 22 32.83 -2.59 -19.00
CA ILE A 22 31.88 -3.60 -18.56
C ILE A 22 32.11 -4.92 -19.30
N LYS A 23 32.20 -4.87 -20.63
CA LYS A 23 32.50 -6.05 -21.44
C LYS A 23 33.86 -6.65 -21.07
N LYS A 24 34.86 -5.82 -20.77
CA LYS A 24 36.19 -6.27 -20.34
C LYS A 24 36.14 -7.01 -19.00
N ASP A 25 35.38 -6.50 -18.04
CA ASP A 25 35.19 -7.13 -16.74
C ASP A 25 34.42 -8.46 -16.86
N ALA A 26 33.35 -8.49 -17.67
CA ALA A 26 32.62 -9.72 -18.00
C ALA A 26 33.52 -10.77 -18.67
N GLY A 27 34.37 -10.35 -19.60
CA GLY A 27 35.34 -11.22 -20.27
C GLY A 27 36.37 -11.81 -19.30
N LYS A 28 36.88 -11.01 -18.35
CA LYS A 28 37.78 -11.48 -17.30
C LYS A 28 37.10 -12.50 -16.38
N PHE A 29 35.86 -12.21 -15.95
CA PHE A 29 35.09 -13.12 -15.10
C PHE A 29 34.81 -14.46 -15.80
N LEU A 30 34.38 -14.42 -17.07
CA LEU A 30 34.18 -15.61 -17.89
C LEU A 30 35.45 -16.47 -17.95
N LYS A 31 36.59 -15.86 -18.28
CA LYS A 31 37.88 -16.57 -18.36
C LYS A 31 38.22 -17.25 -17.03
N LYS A 32 38.17 -16.50 -15.93
CA LYS A 32 38.47 -17.02 -14.59
C LYS A 32 37.55 -18.17 -14.19
N THR A 33 36.26 -18.08 -14.53
CA THR A 33 35.26 -19.11 -14.21
C THR A 33 35.51 -20.41 -14.98
N MET A 34 35.91 -20.30 -16.25
CA MET A 34 36.24 -21.48 -17.08
C MET A 34 37.53 -22.15 -16.62
N GLU A 35 38.56 -21.38 -16.30
CA GLU A 35 39.82 -21.88 -15.74
C GLU A 35 39.58 -22.63 -14.42
N ALA A 36 38.76 -22.07 -13.52
CA ALA A 36 38.39 -22.70 -12.26
C ALA A 36 37.61 -24.02 -12.41
N ARG A 37 37.00 -24.25 -13.58
CA ARG A 37 36.26 -25.48 -13.91
C ARG A 37 37.09 -26.49 -14.71
N GLY A 38 38.39 -26.25 -14.87
CA GLY A 38 39.30 -27.14 -15.59
C GLY A 38 39.36 -26.92 -17.09
N TYR A 39 38.74 -25.86 -17.62
CA TYR A 39 38.77 -25.50 -19.04
C TYR A 39 39.81 -24.39 -19.28
N ALA A 40 41.09 -24.75 -19.19
CA ALA A 40 42.19 -23.79 -19.27
C ALA A 40 42.53 -23.36 -20.72
N ASP A 41 42.28 -24.21 -21.71
CA ASP A 41 42.51 -23.93 -23.12
C ASP A 41 41.26 -23.35 -23.82
N CYS A 42 41.46 -22.68 -24.95
CA CYS A 42 40.38 -22.02 -25.67
C CYS A 42 39.45 -23.02 -26.36
N GLU A 43 39.96 -24.17 -26.79
CA GLU A 43 39.21 -25.20 -27.50
C GLU A 43 38.18 -25.85 -26.58
N SER A 44 38.61 -26.31 -25.41
CA SER A 44 37.75 -26.94 -24.41
C SER A 44 36.70 -25.96 -23.88
N ALA A 45 37.08 -24.72 -23.58
CA ALA A 45 36.14 -23.71 -23.11
C ALA A 45 35.12 -23.29 -24.19
N ALA A 46 35.53 -23.16 -25.46
CA ALA A 46 34.62 -22.80 -26.54
C ALA A 46 33.57 -23.89 -26.84
N SER A 47 33.94 -25.16 -26.63
CA SER A 47 33.03 -26.30 -26.80
C SER A 47 31.81 -26.24 -25.87
N VAL A 48 32.00 -25.75 -24.64
CA VAL A 48 30.94 -25.59 -23.64
C VAL A 48 29.83 -24.67 -24.16
N PHE A 49 30.21 -23.60 -24.86
CA PHE A 49 29.27 -22.61 -25.40
C PHE A 49 28.82 -22.89 -26.84
N LYS A 50 29.30 -23.99 -27.46
CA LYS A 50 29.09 -24.31 -28.87
C LYS A 50 29.50 -23.15 -29.80
N VAL A 51 30.62 -22.50 -29.50
CA VAL A 51 31.20 -21.43 -30.32
C VAL A 51 32.60 -21.81 -30.79
N THR A 52 33.15 -21.05 -31.74
CA THR A 52 34.54 -21.27 -32.18
C THR A 52 35.54 -20.79 -31.12
N PRO A 53 36.76 -21.37 -31.04
CA PRO A 53 37.81 -20.89 -30.14
C PRO A 53 38.14 -19.40 -30.33
N LYS A 54 38.04 -18.90 -31.57
CA LYS A 54 38.19 -17.48 -31.91
C LYS A 54 37.10 -16.61 -31.27
N CYS A 55 35.85 -17.08 -31.26
CA CYS A 55 34.72 -16.38 -30.64
C CYS A 55 34.91 -16.28 -29.12
N TYR A 56 35.21 -17.40 -28.45
CA TYR A 56 35.48 -17.42 -27.01
C TYR A 56 36.67 -16.52 -26.62
N ARG A 57 37.76 -16.54 -27.42
CA ARG A 57 38.91 -15.65 -27.23
C ARG A 57 38.55 -14.18 -27.37
N ASN A 58 37.60 -13.83 -28.24
CA ASN A 58 37.08 -12.47 -28.34
C ASN A 58 36.25 -12.08 -27.12
N TRP A 59 35.39 -12.98 -26.63
CA TRP A 59 34.58 -12.75 -25.44
C TRP A 59 35.45 -12.46 -24.21
N THR A 60 36.47 -13.28 -23.97
CA THR A 60 37.42 -13.11 -22.85
C THR A 60 38.31 -11.86 -22.96
N LYS A 61 38.43 -11.27 -24.16
CA LYS A 61 39.11 -9.99 -24.42
C LYS A 61 38.19 -8.76 -24.35
N GLY A 62 36.97 -8.92 -23.83
CA GLY A 62 36.03 -7.81 -23.69
C GLY A 62 35.24 -7.47 -24.95
N LYS A 63 35.14 -8.41 -25.90
CA LYS A 63 34.24 -8.32 -27.07
C LYS A 63 33.03 -9.25 -26.92
N ILE A 64 32.64 -9.56 -25.69
CA ILE A 64 31.42 -10.31 -25.40
C ILE A 64 30.20 -9.46 -25.76
N PRO A 65 29.25 -9.97 -26.56
CA PRO A 65 27.97 -9.30 -26.77
C PRO A 65 27.21 -9.24 -25.43
N ILE A 66 26.73 -8.06 -25.05
CA ILE A 66 26.10 -7.86 -23.73
C ILE A 66 24.85 -8.72 -23.60
N ASP A 67 24.02 -8.76 -24.64
CA ASP A 67 22.82 -9.59 -24.77
C ASP A 67 23.09 -11.09 -24.54
N ARG A 68 24.31 -11.57 -24.76
CA ARG A 68 24.68 -12.98 -24.54
C ARG A 68 25.06 -13.32 -23.10
N ILE A 69 25.30 -12.34 -22.22
CA ILE A 69 25.76 -12.57 -20.85
C ILE A 69 24.77 -13.44 -20.03
N PRO A 70 23.43 -13.24 -20.07
CA PRO A 70 22.49 -14.08 -19.34
C PRO A 70 22.52 -15.55 -19.78
N GLU A 71 22.65 -15.79 -21.08
CA GLU A 71 22.73 -17.14 -21.64
C GLU A 71 24.03 -17.84 -21.20
N ILE A 72 25.17 -17.13 -21.31
CA ILE A 72 26.47 -17.63 -20.86
C ILE A 72 26.46 -17.95 -19.36
N ALA A 73 25.87 -17.06 -18.55
CA ALA A 73 25.71 -17.28 -17.11
C ALA A 73 24.85 -18.51 -16.81
N LYS A 74 23.74 -18.70 -17.54
CA LYS A 74 22.87 -19.88 -17.43
C LYS A 74 23.62 -21.18 -17.79
N MET A 75 24.39 -21.19 -18.88
CA MET A 75 25.20 -22.35 -19.28
C MET A 75 26.25 -22.72 -18.23
N LEU A 76 26.72 -21.71 -17.50
CA LEU A 76 27.64 -21.90 -16.39
C LEU A 76 26.93 -22.17 -15.07
N ASN A 77 25.60 -22.18 -14.97
CA ASN A 77 24.93 -22.24 -13.67
C ASN A 77 25.46 -21.15 -12.70
N GLU A 78 25.71 -19.95 -13.23
CA GLU A 78 26.17 -18.77 -12.48
C GLU A 78 25.13 -17.65 -12.55
N ASN A 79 25.17 -16.75 -11.57
CA ASN A 79 24.37 -15.52 -11.61
C ASN A 79 25.02 -14.52 -12.58
N TYR A 80 24.26 -14.04 -13.58
CA TYR A 80 24.75 -13.07 -14.56
C TYR A 80 25.28 -11.78 -13.91
N LYS A 81 24.81 -11.41 -12.71
CA LYS A 81 25.31 -10.25 -11.95
C LYS A 81 26.81 -10.36 -11.65
N LYS A 82 27.34 -11.58 -11.51
CA LYS A 82 28.79 -11.81 -11.28
C LYS A 82 29.65 -11.43 -12.50
N PHE A 83 29.09 -11.44 -13.70
CA PHE A 83 29.77 -10.96 -14.92
C PHE A 83 29.85 -9.44 -14.98
N LEU A 84 29.13 -8.74 -14.09
CA LEU A 84 28.96 -7.30 -14.13
C LEU A 84 29.42 -6.68 -12.79
N PRO A 85 30.68 -6.91 -12.36
CA PRO A 85 31.19 -6.39 -11.09
C PRO A 85 31.31 -4.86 -11.13
N GLY A 86 30.90 -4.20 -10.05
CA GLY A 86 30.83 -2.73 -9.96
C GLY A 86 29.56 -2.11 -10.54
N ILE A 87 28.76 -2.86 -11.31
CA ILE A 87 27.48 -2.38 -11.86
C ILE A 87 26.33 -2.69 -10.89
N PHE A 88 26.30 -3.91 -10.36
CA PHE A 88 25.31 -4.33 -9.36
C PHE A 88 25.88 -4.32 -7.92
N GLN A 89 27.01 -3.64 -7.72
CA GLN A 89 27.69 -3.51 -6.42
C GLN A 89 27.32 -2.24 -5.66
N THR A 90 26.37 -1.44 -6.14
CA THR A 90 25.78 -0.40 -5.28
C THR A 90 25.12 -1.11 -4.10
N SER A 91 25.63 -0.79 -2.92
CA SER A 91 25.49 -1.45 -1.62
C SER A 91 24.08 -1.41 -1.01
N TYR A 92 23.06 -1.21 -1.85
CA TYR A 92 21.64 -1.25 -1.48
C TYR A 92 20.83 -2.08 -2.47
N CYS A 93 21.44 -3.05 -3.16
CA CYS A 93 20.66 -4.17 -3.68
C CYS A 93 20.05 -4.88 -2.47
N TYR A 94 18.83 -4.46 -2.12
CA TYR A 94 17.85 -5.27 -1.41
C TYR A 94 18.03 -6.71 -1.90
N PRO A 95 18.01 -7.72 -1.00
CA PRO A 95 18.11 -9.12 -1.40
C PRO A 95 17.21 -9.41 -2.60
N ASP A 96 17.48 -10.46 -3.39
CA ASP A 96 16.71 -10.84 -4.60
C ASP A 96 15.20 -11.05 -4.30
N HIS A 97 14.48 -9.97 -3.98
CA HIS A 97 13.15 -9.89 -3.43
C HIS A 97 12.22 -9.65 -4.59
N LYS A 98 11.22 -10.52 -4.72
CA LYS A 98 10.28 -10.47 -5.84
C LYS A 98 9.42 -9.21 -5.73
N GLY A 99 9.71 -8.23 -6.57
CA GLY A 99 8.94 -6.98 -6.67
C GLY A 99 9.61 -5.74 -6.07
N ILE A 100 10.89 -5.82 -5.68
CA ILE A 100 11.75 -4.65 -5.53
C ILE A 100 12.62 -4.55 -6.78
N ILE A 101 12.57 -3.41 -7.46
CA ILE A 101 13.34 -3.18 -8.68
C ILE A 101 14.16 -1.90 -8.54
N GLN A 102 15.17 -1.76 -9.39
CA GLN A 102 15.85 -0.48 -9.53
C GLN A 102 14.88 0.56 -10.12
N ARG A 103 14.92 1.80 -9.63
CA ARG A 103 14.00 2.88 -10.01
C ARG A 103 13.88 3.07 -11.53
N TYR A 104 15.00 3.01 -12.26
CA TYR A 104 14.97 3.22 -13.72
C TYR A 104 14.15 2.16 -14.47
N PHE A 105 13.91 0.98 -13.87
CA PHE A 105 13.05 -0.04 -14.46
C PHE A 105 11.57 0.33 -14.43
N LEU A 106 11.16 1.32 -13.63
CA LEU A 106 9.82 1.89 -13.75
C LEU A 106 9.56 2.45 -15.16
N TYR A 107 10.60 2.84 -15.89
CA TYR A 107 10.45 3.35 -17.26
C TYR A 107 10.45 2.26 -18.34
N ALA A 108 10.51 0.97 -17.97
CA ALA A 108 10.46 -0.14 -18.92
C ALA A 108 9.10 -0.20 -19.62
N GLU A 109 9.10 -0.46 -20.93
CA GLU A 109 7.89 -0.48 -21.78
C GLU A 109 6.99 -1.71 -21.56
N HIS A 110 7.39 -2.66 -20.72
CA HIS A 110 6.58 -3.83 -20.40
C HIS A 110 6.21 -3.85 -18.92
N ARG A 111 5.03 -4.41 -18.62
CA ARG A 111 4.57 -4.68 -17.25
C ARG A 111 5.35 -5.84 -16.64
N PHE A 112 5.74 -5.70 -15.38
CA PHE A 112 6.38 -6.77 -14.62
C PHE A 112 5.34 -7.75 -14.08
N THR A 113 5.72 -9.02 -13.92
CA THR A 113 4.83 -10.02 -13.33
C THR A 113 4.48 -9.66 -11.89
N GLY A 114 3.18 -9.54 -11.59
CA GLY A 114 2.70 -9.20 -10.25
C GLY A 114 2.89 -7.74 -9.86
N GLU A 115 3.10 -6.87 -10.86
CA GLU A 115 3.13 -5.43 -10.68
C GLU A 115 1.75 -4.89 -10.30
N VAL A 116 1.73 -4.05 -9.27
CA VAL A 116 0.54 -3.39 -8.71
C VAL A 116 0.80 -1.89 -8.52
N PHE A 117 2.06 -1.49 -8.24
CA PHE A 117 2.41 -0.11 -7.92
C PHE A 117 3.73 0.32 -8.57
N ALA A 118 4.06 1.61 -8.41
CA ALA A 118 5.30 2.24 -8.81
C ALA A 118 5.86 3.10 -7.65
N ILE A 119 5.98 2.52 -6.47
CA ILE A 119 6.31 3.23 -5.22
C ILE A 119 7.83 3.41 -5.09
N GLU A 120 8.29 4.62 -4.80
CA GLU A 120 9.71 4.89 -4.59
C GLU A 120 10.13 4.60 -3.15
N LEU A 121 11.36 4.11 -2.98
CA LEU A 121 12.00 3.96 -1.67
C LEU A 121 12.94 5.14 -1.42
N LEU A 122 12.48 6.08 -0.60
CA LEU A 122 13.23 7.27 -0.24
C LEU A 122 14.44 6.91 0.63
N THR A 123 15.56 7.54 0.30
CA THR A 123 16.83 7.44 1.03
C THR A 123 17.32 8.81 1.52
N GLN A 124 16.82 9.91 0.97
CA GLN A 124 17.14 11.24 1.45
C GLN A 124 16.31 11.58 2.70
N PRO A 125 16.84 12.40 3.62
CA PRO A 125 16.07 12.86 4.78
C PRO A 125 14.80 13.59 4.36
N ILE A 126 13.73 13.39 5.12
CA ILE A 126 12.48 14.14 4.95
C ILE A 126 12.48 15.30 5.93
N VAL A 127 12.18 16.50 5.44
CA VAL A 127 12.21 17.71 6.25
C VAL A 127 10.79 18.21 6.51
N LEU A 128 10.47 18.45 7.78
CA LEU A 128 9.21 19.03 8.22
C LEU A 128 9.53 20.40 8.81
N GLU A 129 9.03 21.45 8.19
CA GLU A 129 9.22 22.83 8.64
C GLU A 129 7.88 23.40 9.08
N TYR A 130 7.89 24.20 10.15
CA TYR A 130 6.77 25.03 10.54
C TYR A 130 7.21 26.49 10.52
N SER A 131 6.50 27.32 9.76
CA SER A 131 6.75 28.76 9.71
C SER A 131 5.47 29.49 9.29
N ASN A 132 5.28 30.72 9.78
CA ASN A 132 4.14 31.57 9.40
C ASN A 132 2.76 30.88 9.53
N GLY A 133 2.58 30.06 10.57
CA GLY A 133 1.32 29.36 10.79
C GLY A 133 1.13 28.08 9.96
N ARG A 134 2.05 27.75 9.05
CA ARG A 134 1.93 26.63 8.10
C ARG A 134 3.05 25.60 8.28
N TYR A 135 2.73 24.35 7.99
CA TYR A 135 3.69 23.28 7.82
C TYR A 135 4.08 23.13 6.36
N ARG A 136 5.38 22.93 6.11
CA ARG A 136 5.94 22.54 4.82
C ARG A 136 6.66 21.21 4.98
N ILE A 137 6.22 20.21 4.21
CA ILE A 137 6.86 18.89 4.17
C ILE A 137 7.66 18.81 2.88
N ILE A 138 8.95 18.58 2.98
CA ILE A 138 9.87 18.53 1.84
C ILE A 138 10.33 17.09 1.65
N ILE A 139 10.01 16.55 0.48
CA ILE A 139 10.43 15.21 0.07
C ILE A 139 11.43 15.35 -1.08
N ASP A 140 12.67 14.94 -0.83
CA ASP A 140 13.72 14.87 -1.84
C ASP A 140 13.81 13.47 -2.44
N ARG A 141 13.60 13.39 -3.75
CA ARG A 141 13.62 12.17 -4.55
C ARG A 141 14.91 12.04 -5.37
N ASN A 142 15.85 12.96 -5.20
CA ASN A 142 17.18 12.81 -5.77
C ASN A 142 17.85 11.54 -5.23
N ASN A 143 18.53 10.83 -6.11
CA ASN A 143 19.25 9.59 -5.77
C ASN A 143 18.37 8.46 -5.21
N VAL A 144 17.06 8.44 -5.53
CA VAL A 144 16.23 7.25 -5.29
C VAL A 144 16.69 6.13 -6.22
N ASP A 145 17.15 5.03 -5.64
CA ASP A 145 17.70 3.89 -6.38
C ASP A 145 16.70 2.76 -6.62
N CYS A 146 15.72 2.59 -5.72
CA CYS A 146 14.84 1.43 -5.70
C CYS A 146 13.37 1.83 -5.71
N ALA A 147 12.55 0.93 -6.26
CA ALA A 147 11.10 1.03 -6.27
C ALA A 147 10.46 -0.30 -5.90
N ILE A 148 9.27 -0.24 -5.30
CA ILE A 148 8.41 -1.36 -4.98
C ILE A 148 7.30 -1.43 -6.01
N ILE A 149 7.15 -2.61 -6.62
CA ILE A 149 6.10 -2.87 -7.60
C ILE A 149 5.06 -3.87 -7.15
N SER A 150 5.22 -4.57 -6.02
CA SER A 150 4.28 -5.61 -5.58
C SER A 150 3.90 -5.49 -4.11
N ASN A 151 2.71 -5.99 -3.75
CA ASN A 151 2.28 -6.13 -2.36
C ASN A 151 3.22 -7.05 -1.55
N GLY A 152 3.77 -8.10 -2.16
CA GLY A 152 4.74 -8.99 -1.51
C GLY A 152 6.01 -8.26 -1.09
N ALA A 153 6.59 -7.48 -2.02
CA ALA A 153 7.74 -6.64 -1.73
C ALA A 153 7.44 -5.55 -0.69
N LYS A 154 6.25 -4.94 -0.71
CA LYS A 154 5.81 -4.00 0.34
C LYS A 154 5.87 -4.68 1.72
N ARG A 155 5.33 -5.89 1.86
CA ARG A 155 5.35 -6.64 3.13
C ARG A 155 6.77 -7.00 3.56
N GLU A 156 7.57 -7.56 2.66
CA GLU A 156 8.94 -8.00 2.97
C GLU A 156 9.83 -6.86 3.49
N ILE A 157 9.71 -5.66 2.92
CA ILE A 157 10.45 -4.48 3.38
C ILE A 157 10.00 -4.05 4.77
N CYS A 158 8.68 -4.00 5.01
CA CYS A 158 8.14 -3.70 6.34
C CYS A 158 8.65 -4.73 7.36
N ASP A 159 8.57 -6.02 7.04
CA ASP A 159 9.03 -7.09 7.93
C ASP A 159 10.52 -6.93 8.27
N PHE A 160 11.35 -6.59 7.29
CA PHE A 160 12.79 -6.42 7.45
C PHE A 160 13.15 -5.23 8.34
N TYR A 161 12.60 -4.03 8.07
CA TYR A 161 12.96 -2.80 8.78
C TYR A 161 12.16 -2.56 10.05
N VAL A 162 10.90 -2.99 10.12
CA VAL A 162 10.03 -2.69 11.26
C VAL A 162 10.25 -3.67 12.40
N SER A 163 10.30 -4.98 12.11
CA SER A 163 10.35 -6.02 13.14
C SER A 163 11.57 -5.90 14.05
N ASN A 164 12.71 -5.51 13.49
CA ASN A 164 13.97 -5.39 14.23
C ASN A 164 14.07 -4.08 15.05
N HIS A 165 13.16 -3.12 14.84
CA HIS A 165 13.32 -1.74 15.32
C HIS A 165 12.05 -1.10 15.87
N LEU A 166 11.04 -1.91 16.19
CA LEU A 166 9.71 -1.47 16.61
C LEU A 166 9.71 -0.35 17.66
N LYS A 167 10.58 -0.45 18.69
CA LYS A 167 10.67 0.57 19.76
C LYS A 167 11.15 1.93 19.25
N ASN A 168 12.12 1.95 18.34
CA ASN A 168 12.64 3.19 17.78
C ASN A 168 11.64 3.79 16.79
N ILE A 169 11.07 2.95 15.92
CA ILE A 169 10.03 3.36 14.97
C ILE A 169 8.85 4.01 15.70
N SER A 170 8.34 3.39 16.76
CA SER A 170 7.24 3.97 17.54
C SER A 170 7.59 5.35 18.12
N LYS A 171 8.82 5.55 18.63
CA LYS A 171 9.27 6.86 19.13
C LYS A 171 9.31 7.92 18.04
N ILE A 172 9.88 7.59 16.88
CA ILE A 172 9.98 8.51 15.75
C ILE A 172 8.57 8.87 15.24
N ASP A 173 7.69 7.88 15.14
CA ASP A 173 6.30 8.05 14.71
C ASP A 173 5.54 9.02 15.62
N THR A 174 5.75 8.87 16.93
CA THR A 174 5.21 9.78 17.96
C THR A 174 5.75 11.19 17.81
N ALA A 175 7.06 11.34 17.57
CA ALA A 175 7.69 12.63 17.42
C ALA A 175 7.17 13.38 16.19
N ILE A 176 7.00 12.68 15.06
CA ILE A 176 6.42 13.24 13.83
C ILE A 176 4.97 13.66 14.07
N GLN A 177 4.15 12.77 14.63
CA GLN A 177 2.74 13.09 14.87
C GLN A 177 2.60 14.24 15.88
N GLY A 178 3.43 14.26 16.93
CA GLY A 178 3.51 15.36 17.89
C GLY A 178 3.92 16.67 17.23
N PHE A 179 4.89 16.64 16.31
CA PHE A 179 5.29 17.81 15.53
C PHE A 179 4.11 18.35 14.71
N LEU A 180 3.41 17.50 13.96
CA LEU A 180 2.29 17.88 13.08
C LEU A 180 1.02 18.33 13.83
N THR A 181 0.84 17.88 15.07
CA THR A 181 -0.32 18.21 15.92
C THR A 181 -0.05 19.30 16.95
N SER A 182 1.21 19.66 17.18
CA SER A 182 1.59 20.68 18.16
C SER A 182 0.90 22.02 17.88
N HIS A 183 0.30 22.60 18.93
CA HIS A 183 -0.21 23.96 18.88
C HIS A 183 0.97 24.91 19.05
N ARG A 184 1.24 25.74 18.04
CA ARG A 184 2.36 26.67 18.02
C ARG A 184 1.80 28.07 17.84
N ASN A 185 2.08 28.96 18.78
CA ASN A 185 1.66 30.36 18.67
C ASN A 185 2.47 31.04 17.57
N GLY A 186 1.76 31.70 16.64
CA GLY A 186 2.29 32.24 15.39
C GLY A 186 3.50 33.15 15.58
N GLY A 187 4.69 32.62 15.29
CA GLY A 187 5.95 33.34 15.33
C GLY A 187 7.19 32.45 15.43
N ALA A 188 7.10 31.31 16.13
CA ALA A 188 8.22 30.38 16.25
C ALA A 188 8.34 29.49 15.01
N SER A 189 9.45 29.62 14.28
CA SER A 189 9.84 28.65 13.27
C SER A 189 10.41 27.39 13.93
N ASP A 190 10.11 26.22 13.39
CA ASP A 190 10.71 24.97 13.85
C ASP A 190 10.95 24.01 12.69
N LYS A 191 11.88 23.08 12.89
CA LYS A 191 12.31 22.13 11.88
C LYS A 191 12.56 20.78 12.52
N TYR A 192 11.93 19.76 11.96
CA TYR A 192 12.19 18.37 12.27
C TYR A 192 12.72 17.67 11.01
N THR A 193 13.82 16.94 11.15
CA THR A 193 14.40 16.17 10.05
C THR A 193 14.32 14.69 10.38
N LEU A 194 13.56 13.96 9.57
CA LEU A 194 13.51 12.52 9.60
C LEU A 194 14.65 11.97 8.74
N ASP A 195 15.73 11.57 9.39
CA ASP A 195 16.85 10.92 8.73
C ASP A 195 16.51 9.46 8.40
N LEU A 196 16.46 9.13 7.11
CA LEU A 196 16.10 7.81 6.61
C LEU A 196 17.29 6.83 6.61
N MET A 197 18.51 7.35 6.56
CA MET A 197 19.73 6.56 6.32
C MET A 197 20.85 6.83 7.32
N GLY A 198 20.57 7.59 8.38
CA GLY A 198 21.55 8.22 9.27
C GLY A 198 22.63 7.32 9.87
N ASN A 199 23.55 7.93 10.62
CA ASN A 199 24.65 7.28 11.38
C ASN A 199 24.19 6.23 12.41
N THR A 200 22.89 5.94 12.49
CA THR A 200 22.34 4.82 13.23
C THR A 200 22.69 3.51 12.52
N THR A 201 22.93 2.46 13.28
CA THR A 201 23.16 1.08 12.78
C THR A 201 21.97 0.48 12.03
N THR A 202 20.96 1.28 11.68
CA THR A 202 19.73 0.83 11.03
C THR A 202 19.07 1.96 10.22
N PRO A 203 18.96 1.80 8.89
CA PRO A 203 18.17 2.69 8.04
C PRO A 203 16.66 2.39 8.13
N TYR A 204 15.82 3.40 7.87
CA TYR A 204 14.35 3.31 7.81
C TYR A 204 13.85 3.98 6.52
N PRO A 205 14.03 3.32 5.36
CA PRO A 205 13.59 3.89 4.10
C PRO A 205 12.07 4.07 4.10
N MET A 206 11.61 5.20 3.61
CA MET A 206 10.18 5.51 3.50
C MET A 206 9.69 5.29 2.08
N ARG A 207 8.54 4.63 1.95
CA ARG A 207 7.77 4.48 0.73
C ARG A 207 7.07 5.79 0.41
N TYR A 208 7.26 6.26 -0.81
CA TYR A 208 6.64 7.47 -1.33
C TYR A 208 5.87 7.21 -2.62
N ALA A 209 4.99 8.16 -2.92
CA ALA A 209 4.00 8.21 -3.97
C ALA A 209 2.70 7.47 -3.61
N SER A 210 2.06 7.93 -2.54
CA SER A 210 0.66 7.63 -2.26
C SER A 210 -0.14 8.88 -1.91
N GLY A 211 -1.40 8.86 -2.33
CA GLY A 211 -2.32 9.97 -2.19
C GLY A 211 -3.74 9.47 -1.96
N GLY A 212 -4.53 10.23 -1.21
CA GLY A 212 -5.93 9.92 -0.97
C GLY A 212 -6.80 11.14 -0.69
N VAL A 213 -8.07 10.87 -0.42
CA VAL A 213 -9.06 11.89 -0.08
C VAL A 213 -9.67 11.58 1.27
N LEU A 214 -9.84 12.60 2.12
CA LEU A 214 -10.73 12.56 3.27
C LEU A 214 -12.05 13.26 2.87
N PRO A 215 -13.03 12.52 2.37
CA PRO A 215 -14.31 13.09 1.95
C PRO A 215 -15.22 13.37 3.14
N ILE A 216 -15.74 14.59 3.22
CA ILE A 216 -16.72 15.03 4.22
C ILE A 216 -18.06 15.27 3.52
N ILE A 217 -19.01 14.37 3.74
CA ILE A 217 -20.28 14.34 3.04
C ILE A 217 -21.36 14.96 3.89
N LYS A 218 -22.06 15.94 3.34
CA LYS A 218 -23.29 16.47 3.94
C LYS A 218 -24.50 15.70 3.39
N ARG A 219 -25.32 15.12 4.26
CA ARG A 219 -26.57 14.40 3.90
C ARG A 219 -27.58 14.56 5.02
N GLY A 220 -28.83 14.92 4.70
CA GLY A 220 -29.88 15.10 5.72
C GLY A 220 -29.59 16.16 6.80
N GLY A 221 -28.64 17.07 6.59
CA GLY A 221 -28.21 18.06 7.59
C GLY A 221 -27.02 17.61 8.46
N ASP A 222 -26.69 16.31 8.44
CA ASP A 222 -25.55 15.74 9.14
C ASP A 222 -24.32 15.63 8.23
N TYR A 223 -23.16 15.38 8.85
CA TYR A 223 -21.89 15.16 8.18
C TYR A 223 -21.35 13.76 8.42
N PHE A 224 -20.83 13.14 7.37
CA PHE A 224 -20.33 11.76 7.36
C PHE A 224 -18.97 11.68 6.67
N ILE A 225 -18.20 10.63 7.00
CA ILE A 225 -17.05 10.20 6.20
C ILE A 225 -17.33 8.78 5.66
N PRO A 226 -17.27 8.55 4.34
CA PRO A 226 -17.26 7.21 3.77
C PRO A 226 -15.91 6.54 4.00
N PHE A 227 -15.95 5.30 4.47
CA PHE A 227 -14.79 4.42 4.58
C PHE A 227 -14.97 3.20 3.69
N PHE A 228 -13.92 2.82 3.01
CA PHE A 228 -13.84 1.67 2.13
C PHE A 228 -13.13 0.54 2.89
N PHE A 229 -13.76 -0.62 2.99
CA PHE A 229 -13.19 -1.72 3.76
C PHE A 229 -12.07 -2.39 2.96
N ARG A 230 -10.84 -2.17 3.39
CA ARG A 230 -9.67 -2.79 2.79
C ARG A 230 -9.54 -4.24 3.27
N ASP A 231 -9.64 -5.18 2.34
CA ASP A 231 -9.50 -6.64 2.58
C ASP A 231 -8.08 -7.17 2.30
N ILE A 232 -7.15 -6.27 2.02
CA ILE A 232 -5.71 -6.53 1.86
C ILE A 232 -4.92 -5.84 2.96
N GLU A 233 -3.85 -6.44 3.44
CA GLU A 233 -3.10 -5.89 4.56
C GLU A 233 -2.54 -4.47 4.29
N PRO A 234 -2.57 -3.57 5.29
CA PRO A 234 -3.32 -3.70 6.55
C PRO A 234 -4.84 -3.69 6.33
N CYS A 235 -5.56 -4.64 6.92
CA CYS A 235 -7.01 -4.75 6.73
C CYS A 235 -7.76 -3.75 7.63
N GLY A 236 -8.88 -3.23 7.12
CA GLY A 236 -9.78 -2.34 7.86
C GLY A 236 -10.41 -1.22 7.02
N TRP A 237 -11.34 -0.49 7.63
CA TRP A 237 -11.83 0.81 7.19
C TRP A 237 -10.69 1.74 6.84
N ASN A 238 -10.68 2.11 5.57
CA ASN A 238 -9.70 2.99 4.99
C ASN A 238 -10.43 4.18 4.35
N ILE A 239 -9.77 5.33 4.32
CA ILE A 239 -10.17 6.38 3.39
C ILE A 239 -9.83 5.94 1.94
N PRO A 240 -10.47 6.52 0.92
CA PRO A 240 -10.06 6.28 -0.46
C PRO A 240 -8.65 6.83 -0.67
N SER A 241 -7.71 5.92 -0.92
CA SER A 241 -6.28 6.21 -1.03
C SER A 241 -5.62 5.13 -1.88
N GLY A 242 -4.65 5.54 -2.68
CA GLY A 242 -3.82 4.59 -3.40
C GLY A 242 -2.44 5.15 -3.69
N ALA A 243 -1.71 4.38 -4.48
CA ALA A 243 -0.30 4.62 -4.75
C ALA A 243 -0.07 4.87 -6.24
N SER A 244 1.08 5.43 -6.57
CA SER A 244 1.49 5.56 -7.95
C SER A 244 1.46 4.21 -8.68
N GLN A 245 1.11 4.24 -9.96
CA GLN A 245 1.07 3.07 -10.83
C GLN A 245 1.70 3.40 -12.17
N ARG A 246 2.05 2.35 -12.92
CA ARG A 246 2.41 2.48 -14.33
C ARG A 246 1.22 2.14 -15.18
N ASN A 247 0.76 3.09 -15.97
CA ASN A 247 -0.31 2.84 -16.92
C ASN A 247 0.25 2.43 -18.29
N PHE A 248 -0.38 1.45 -18.91
CA PHE A 248 0.01 0.93 -20.22
C PHE A 248 -1.17 1.07 -21.18
N LYS A 249 -1.00 1.89 -22.22
CA LYS A 249 -1.98 2.04 -23.30
C LYS A 249 -1.45 1.37 -24.55
N ASP A 250 -2.19 0.39 -25.06
CA ASP A 250 -1.81 -0.39 -26.25
C ASP A 250 -0.41 -1.04 -26.14
N GLY A 251 -0.03 -1.46 -24.92
CA GLY A 251 1.28 -2.04 -24.63
C GLY A 251 2.42 -1.02 -24.50
N VAL A 252 2.13 0.28 -24.54
CA VAL A 252 3.11 1.37 -24.37
C VAL A 252 2.90 2.05 -23.03
N LEU A 253 3.98 2.30 -22.30
CA LEU A 253 3.97 3.00 -21.01
C LEU A 253 3.58 4.48 -21.20
N ASP A 254 2.51 4.92 -20.53
CA ASP A 254 2.10 6.33 -20.50
C ASP A 254 2.86 7.09 -19.40
N ARG A 255 4.09 7.52 -19.72
CA ARG A 255 5.02 8.13 -18.75
C ARG A 255 4.54 9.47 -18.19
N HIS A 256 4.03 10.33 -19.06
CA HIS A 256 3.78 11.74 -18.72
C HIS A 256 2.47 11.93 -17.96
N TYR A 257 1.42 11.17 -18.31
CA TYR A 257 0.14 11.35 -17.63
C TYR A 257 0.03 10.56 -16.33
N THR A 258 0.77 9.45 -16.19
CA THR A 258 0.63 8.57 -15.02
C THR A 258 1.87 8.57 -14.13
N LEU A 259 2.94 7.87 -14.52
CA LEU A 259 4.07 7.64 -13.62
C LEU A 259 4.72 8.93 -13.08
N ASP A 260 5.26 9.79 -13.95
CA ASP A 260 5.97 10.98 -13.47
C ASP A 260 4.99 11.99 -12.85
N SER A 261 3.76 12.07 -13.36
CA SER A 261 2.68 12.90 -12.82
C SER A 261 2.29 12.51 -11.39
N GLU A 262 2.17 11.20 -11.11
CA GLU A 262 1.81 10.66 -9.80
C GLU A 262 2.98 10.72 -8.81
N LEU A 263 4.21 10.49 -9.27
CA LEU A 263 5.40 10.61 -8.44
C LEU A 263 5.70 12.09 -8.07
N ASN A 264 5.53 13.02 -9.01
CA ASN A 264 5.88 14.43 -8.81
C ASN A 264 4.77 15.25 -8.16
N ALA A 265 3.52 14.86 -8.35
CA ALA A 265 2.36 15.58 -7.82
C ALA A 265 1.38 14.58 -7.20
N PRO A 266 1.39 14.43 -5.85
CA PRO A 266 0.47 13.53 -5.15
C PRO A 266 -0.99 13.74 -5.51
N ILE A 267 -1.36 14.97 -5.90
CA ILE A 267 -2.72 15.31 -6.37
C ILE A 267 -3.20 14.42 -7.53
N SER A 268 -2.31 13.90 -8.38
CA SER A 268 -2.67 12.97 -9.45
C SER A 268 -3.21 11.65 -8.91
N CYS A 269 -2.55 11.09 -7.88
CA CYS A 269 -3.04 9.89 -7.20
C CYS A 269 -4.39 10.18 -6.53
N ILE A 270 -4.49 11.31 -5.82
CA ILE A 270 -5.71 11.75 -5.12
C ILE A 270 -6.90 11.80 -6.09
N ILE A 271 -6.67 12.35 -7.29
CA ILE A 271 -7.70 12.51 -8.30
C ILE A 271 -8.16 11.18 -8.85
N ARG A 272 -7.24 10.29 -9.24
CA ARG A 272 -7.57 8.96 -9.76
C ARG A 272 -8.37 8.15 -8.74
N GLU A 273 -7.83 8.03 -7.53
CA GLU A 273 -8.38 7.17 -6.47
C GLU A 273 -9.75 7.64 -5.98
N TYR A 274 -10.09 8.92 -6.13
CA TYR A 274 -11.36 9.43 -5.67
C TYR A 274 -12.33 9.78 -6.79
N PHE A 275 -11.95 10.67 -7.70
CA PHE A 275 -12.89 11.14 -8.73
C PHE A 275 -13.15 10.11 -9.83
N GLU A 276 -12.21 9.20 -10.09
CA GLU A 276 -12.40 8.15 -11.11
C GLU A 276 -12.96 6.85 -10.54
N GLU A 277 -12.57 6.52 -9.30
CA GLU A 277 -12.91 5.25 -8.66
C GLU A 277 -14.07 5.34 -7.67
N THR A 278 -14.55 6.52 -7.27
CA THR A 278 -15.76 6.64 -6.44
C THR A 278 -17.00 6.75 -7.32
N ILE A 279 -17.94 5.81 -7.17
CA ILE A 279 -19.23 5.86 -7.86
C ILE A 279 -20.29 6.32 -6.87
N VAL A 280 -21.03 7.38 -7.22
CA VAL A 280 -22.23 7.78 -6.49
C VAL A 280 -23.46 7.28 -7.23
N ALA A 281 -24.34 6.56 -6.54
CA ALA A 281 -25.51 5.94 -7.14
C ALA A 281 -26.76 6.04 -6.26
N SER A 282 -27.93 6.01 -6.88
CA SER A 282 -29.21 5.96 -6.16
C SER A 282 -29.45 4.58 -5.52
N LYS A 283 -29.72 4.58 -4.22
CA LYS A 283 -30.07 3.39 -3.43
C LYS A 283 -31.34 2.74 -3.94
N SER A 284 -32.41 3.52 -4.12
CA SER A 284 -33.69 3.00 -4.58
C SER A 284 -33.55 2.31 -5.96
N GLU A 285 -32.74 2.88 -6.85
CA GLU A 285 -32.46 2.31 -8.16
C GLU A 285 -31.64 1.03 -8.11
N LEU A 286 -30.59 0.98 -7.29
CA LEU A 286 -29.75 -0.21 -7.09
C LEU A 286 -30.56 -1.39 -6.55
N LEU A 287 -31.48 -1.14 -5.61
CA LEU A 287 -32.37 -2.17 -5.08
C LEU A 287 -33.34 -2.72 -6.13
N ASN A 288 -33.68 -1.92 -7.14
CA ASN A 288 -34.48 -2.32 -8.29
C ASN A 288 -33.65 -2.95 -9.43
N GLY A 289 -32.37 -3.24 -9.19
CA GLY A 289 -31.47 -3.82 -10.19
C GLY A 289 -31.10 -2.85 -11.31
N ARG A 290 -31.13 -1.54 -11.04
CA ARG A 290 -30.73 -0.49 -11.97
C ARG A 290 -29.56 0.31 -11.40
N LEU A 291 -28.73 0.87 -12.29
CA LEU A 291 -27.63 1.75 -11.90
C LEU A 291 -27.93 3.15 -12.43
N ASP A 292 -28.32 4.03 -11.52
CA ASP A 292 -28.41 5.47 -11.77
C ASP A 292 -27.23 6.16 -11.08
N THR A 293 -26.28 6.66 -11.88
CA THR A 293 -25.01 7.23 -11.40
C THR A 293 -25.04 8.74 -11.43
N LYS A 294 -24.58 9.38 -10.35
CA LYS A 294 -24.31 10.82 -10.31
C LYS A 294 -22.83 11.08 -10.60
N LYS A 295 -22.55 12.13 -11.38
CA LYS A 295 -21.18 12.56 -11.69
C LYS A 295 -20.75 13.73 -10.82
N PHE A 296 -19.49 13.77 -10.42
CA PHE A 296 -18.91 14.97 -9.84
C PHE A 296 -18.88 16.09 -10.89
N ASN A 297 -19.35 17.30 -10.54
CA ASN A 297 -19.23 18.43 -11.44
C ASN A 297 -17.78 18.93 -11.42
N LEU A 298 -17.00 18.49 -12.41
CA LEU A 298 -15.56 18.76 -12.47
C LEU A 298 -15.22 20.25 -12.67
N ASN A 299 -16.18 21.09 -13.05
CA ASN A 299 -15.96 22.54 -13.15
C ASN A 299 -15.80 23.22 -11.78
N LEU A 300 -16.11 22.50 -10.69
CA LEU A 300 -15.91 22.96 -9.31
C LEU A 300 -14.54 22.58 -8.75
N ILE A 301 -13.73 21.86 -9.53
CA ILE A 301 -12.37 21.45 -9.19
C ILE A 301 -11.40 22.42 -9.88
N PRO A 302 -10.27 22.79 -9.26
CA PRO A 302 -9.24 23.61 -9.91
C PRO A 302 -8.87 23.10 -11.30
N SER A 303 -8.61 24.01 -12.24
CA SER A 303 -8.39 23.67 -13.66
C SER A 303 -7.28 22.64 -13.86
N ASP A 304 -6.20 22.77 -13.12
CA ASP A 304 -4.99 21.96 -13.26
C ASP A 304 -5.21 20.54 -12.74
N ASP A 305 -6.09 20.38 -11.77
CA ASP A 305 -6.53 19.10 -11.23
C ASP A 305 -7.51 18.43 -12.20
N ARG A 306 -8.49 19.18 -12.71
CA ARG A 306 -9.49 18.66 -13.67
C ARG A 306 -8.85 18.03 -14.90
N LEU A 307 -7.73 18.57 -15.39
CA LEU A 307 -7.01 18.03 -16.54
C LEU A 307 -6.43 16.63 -16.31
N ARG A 308 -6.35 16.17 -15.06
CA ARG A 308 -5.84 14.85 -14.69
C ARG A 308 -6.94 13.78 -14.62
N ILE A 309 -8.22 14.16 -14.72
CA ILE A 309 -9.35 13.24 -14.63
C ILE A 309 -9.60 12.56 -15.98
N SER A 310 -9.61 11.23 -15.95
CA SER A 310 -9.95 10.37 -17.08
C SER A 310 -11.45 10.02 -17.10
N GLU A 311 -12.20 10.68 -18.00
CA GLU A 311 -13.60 10.32 -18.27
C GLU A 311 -13.74 8.88 -18.79
N GLU A 312 -12.70 8.37 -19.48
CA GLU A 312 -12.61 6.98 -19.93
C GLU A 312 -12.61 6.01 -18.74
N SER A 313 -11.84 6.32 -17.67
CA SER A 313 -11.81 5.52 -16.44
C SER A 313 -13.18 5.47 -15.76
N ILE A 314 -13.84 6.63 -15.60
CA ILE A 314 -15.19 6.73 -15.02
C ILE A 314 -16.18 5.87 -15.80
N GLN A 315 -16.13 5.94 -17.13
CA GLN A 315 -17.06 5.19 -17.97
C GLN A 315 -16.75 3.68 -17.98
N LYS A 316 -15.46 3.30 -17.98
CA LYS A 316 -15.02 1.91 -17.79
C LYS A 316 -15.62 1.36 -16.49
N ASN A 317 -15.51 2.10 -15.39
CA ASN A 317 -16.08 1.74 -14.09
C ASN A 317 -17.59 1.48 -14.14
N LYS A 318 -18.34 2.44 -14.69
CA LYS A 318 -19.79 2.29 -14.86
C LYS A 318 -20.15 1.06 -15.69
N THR A 319 -19.47 0.83 -16.82
CA THR A 319 -19.72 -0.31 -17.70
C THR A 319 -19.44 -1.65 -16.99
N LEU A 320 -18.35 -1.73 -16.20
CA LEU A 320 -18.03 -2.93 -15.45
C LEU A 320 -19.07 -3.22 -14.35
N ARG A 321 -19.59 -2.19 -13.64
CA ARG A 321 -20.68 -2.38 -12.68
C ARG A 321 -21.95 -2.88 -13.34
N LEU A 322 -22.40 -2.25 -14.44
CA LEU A 322 -23.57 -2.71 -15.20
C LEU A 322 -23.45 -4.19 -15.58
N LYS A 323 -22.29 -4.58 -16.13
CA LYS A 323 -22.00 -5.94 -16.58
C LYS A 323 -21.96 -6.92 -15.41
N TYR A 324 -21.07 -6.70 -14.45
CA TYR A 324 -20.77 -7.73 -13.45
C TYR A 324 -21.77 -7.77 -12.30
N ASP A 325 -22.47 -6.68 -12.04
CA ASP A 325 -23.50 -6.66 -11.01
C ASP A 325 -24.88 -7.00 -11.56
N SER A 326 -24.99 -7.24 -12.88
CA SER A 326 -26.24 -7.53 -13.59
C SER A 326 -27.28 -6.41 -13.45
N LEU A 327 -26.79 -5.16 -13.48
CA LEU A 327 -27.62 -3.96 -13.34
C LEU A 327 -28.02 -3.43 -14.72
N LYS A 328 -29.23 -2.88 -14.82
CA LYS A 328 -29.67 -2.15 -16.01
C LYS A 328 -29.30 -0.68 -15.88
N ASN A 329 -28.88 -0.04 -16.98
CA ASN A 329 -28.61 1.40 -16.95
C ASN A 329 -29.93 2.18 -16.79
N CYS A 330 -29.93 3.18 -15.92
CA CYS A 330 -31.01 4.16 -15.88
C CYS A 330 -30.80 5.24 -16.94
N ASN A 331 -31.86 5.57 -17.68
CA ASN A 331 -31.87 6.65 -18.70
C ASN A 331 -32.36 7.98 -18.13
N SER A 332 -32.27 8.19 -16.82
CA SER A 332 -32.81 9.36 -16.08
C SER A 332 -32.09 10.68 -16.36
N GLY A 333 -31.10 10.70 -17.27
CA GLY A 333 -30.22 11.85 -17.49
C GLY A 333 -29.03 11.83 -16.51
N THR A 334 -27.99 12.63 -16.79
CA THR A 334 -26.82 12.67 -15.90
C THR A 334 -27.07 13.69 -14.79
N ALA A 335 -27.35 13.20 -13.59
CA ALA A 335 -27.36 14.04 -12.39
C ALA A 335 -25.93 14.36 -11.96
N PHE A 336 -25.72 15.57 -11.42
CA PHE A 336 -24.41 16.06 -11.00
C PHE A 336 -24.36 16.40 -9.51
N ILE A 337 -23.21 16.13 -8.89
CA ILE A 337 -22.84 16.60 -7.56
C ILE A 337 -22.25 18.00 -7.72
N ASN A 338 -23.07 19.01 -7.40
CA ASN A 338 -22.81 20.42 -7.73
C ASN A 338 -22.26 21.26 -6.57
N LYS A 339 -21.79 20.64 -5.48
CA LYS A 339 -21.30 21.36 -4.30
C LYS A 339 -19.98 20.78 -3.80
N ILE A 340 -18.98 20.69 -4.67
CA ILE A 340 -17.65 20.18 -4.30
C ILE A 340 -16.79 21.35 -3.82
N LYS A 341 -16.11 21.21 -2.68
CA LYS A 341 -15.14 22.18 -2.19
C LYS A 341 -13.91 21.48 -1.63
N TYR A 342 -12.74 22.02 -1.92
CA TYR A 342 -11.53 21.69 -1.18
C TYR A 342 -11.52 22.45 0.13
N ILE A 343 -11.21 21.75 1.22
CA ILE A 343 -11.09 22.37 2.54
C ILE A 343 -9.64 22.81 2.72
N HIS A 344 -9.45 24.07 3.13
CA HIS A 344 -8.13 24.59 3.41
C HIS A 344 -7.56 23.97 4.68
N THR A 345 -6.27 23.61 4.62
CA THR A 345 -5.47 23.16 5.75
C THR A 345 -4.20 24.00 5.81
N ASP A 346 -3.48 23.85 6.91
CA ASP A 346 -2.23 24.53 7.20
C ASP A 346 -0.99 23.73 6.77
N THR A 347 -1.10 22.66 6.00
CA THR A 347 0.04 21.84 5.57
C THR A 347 0.16 21.79 4.06
N ASP A 348 1.38 21.99 3.58
CA ASP A 348 1.76 21.91 2.17
C ASP A 348 2.91 20.90 1.98
N ILE A 349 3.01 20.30 0.80
CA ILE A 349 4.09 19.38 0.44
C ILE A 349 4.83 19.84 -0.81
N GLU A 350 6.15 19.87 -0.70
CA GLU A 350 7.10 20.19 -1.77
C GLU A 350 7.86 18.93 -2.18
N ILE A 351 7.90 18.68 -3.49
CA ILE A 351 8.63 17.55 -4.06
C ILE A 351 9.84 18.09 -4.84
N ILE A 352 11.03 17.64 -4.44
CA ILE A 352 12.28 17.88 -5.17
C ILE A 352 12.59 16.61 -5.95
N ALA A 353 12.61 16.70 -7.28
CA ALA A 353 12.88 15.58 -8.17
C ALA A 353 14.15 15.83 -9.01
N PRO A 354 14.71 14.79 -9.66
CA PRO A 354 15.88 14.94 -10.53
C PRO A 354 15.72 15.99 -11.64
N GLU A 355 14.50 16.15 -12.15
CA GLU A 355 14.12 17.15 -13.15
C GLU A 355 13.91 18.57 -12.60
N GLY A 356 13.94 18.75 -11.27
CA GLY A 356 13.78 20.04 -10.59
C GLY A 356 12.72 20.04 -9.48
N THR A 357 12.44 21.23 -8.96
CA THR A 357 11.37 21.44 -7.97
C THR A 357 10.01 21.48 -8.67
N HIS A 358 9.07 20.70 -8.15
CA HIS A 358 7.70 20.66 -8.66
C HIS A 358 6.77 21.61 -7.91
N PRO A 359 5.61 21.97 -8.50
CA PRO A 359 4.62 22.80 -7.82
C PRO A 359 4.24 22.24 -6.44
N LEU A 360 4.07 23.16 -5.49
CA LEU A 360 3.62 22.85 -4.13
C LEU A 360 2.23 22.20 -4.20
N THR A 361 2.05 21.05 -3.55
CA THR A 361 0.70 20.53 -3.32
C THR A 361 0.19 21.09 -2.00
N GLU A 362 -0.67 22.08 -2.11
CA GLU A 362 -1.13 22.88 -0.97
C GLU A 362 -2.36 22.29 -0.27
N ASN A 363 -2.57 22.71 0.97
CA ASN A 363 -3.79 22.45 1.74
C ASN A 363 -4.12 20.94 1.81
N VAL A 364 -3.18 20.16 2.31
CA VAL A 364 -3.29 18.71 2.50
C VAL A 364 -3.17 18.32 3.98
N LEU A 365 -3.48 17.08 4.30
CA LEU A 365 -3.03 16.39 5.50
C LEU A 365 -1.91 15.44 5.09
N VAL A 366 -0.84 15.36 5.89
CA VAL A 366 0.26 14.43 5.63
C VAL A 366 0.37 13.47 6.80
N SER A 367 0.25 12.18 6.53
CA SER A 367 0.31 11.12 7.53
C SER A 367 1.52 10.23 7.27
N PHE A 368 2.38 10.11 8.28
CA PHE A 368 3.50 9.17 8.25
C PHE A 368 3.06 7.89 8.96
N SER A 369 3.04 6.77 8.23
CA SER A 369 2.82 5.44 8.80
C SER A 369 4.15 4.71 8.85
N LEU A 370 4.98 4.96 9.87
CA LEU A 370 6.30 4.30 9.95
C LEU A 370 6.20 2.77 10.12
N MET A 371 5.09 2.28 10.66
CA MET A 371 4.79 0.84 10.75
C MET A 371 4.59 0.18 9.38
N GLU A 372 4.19 0.97 8.39
CA GLU A 372 4.11 0.54 6.99
C GLU A 372 5.19 1.19 6.13
N LEU A 373 6.10 1.94 6.75
CA LEU A 373 7.07 2.80 6.08
C LEU A 373 6.41 3.70 5.02
N GLY A 374 5.16 4.17 5.20
CA GLY A 374 4.40 4.90 4.18
C GLY A 374 4.23 6.39 4.49
N ILE A 375 4.10 7.22 3.45
CA ILE A 375 3.73 8.63 3.55
C ILE A 375 2.45 8.82 2.75
N GLU A 376 1.34 9.13 3.43
CA GLU A 376 0.06 9.39 2.78
C GLU A 376 -0.20 10.89 2.70
N VAL A 377 -0.44 11.40 1.49
CA VAL A 377 -0.82 12.80 1.24
C VAL A 377 -2.31 12.86 0.95
N VAL A 378 -3.07 13.56 1.80
CA VAL A 378 -4.54 13.49 1.80
C VAL A 378 -5.16 14.85 1.56
N LYS A 379 -6.00 14.96 0.53
CA LYS A 379 -6.83 16.15 0.32
C LYS A 379 -8.12 16.02 1.12
N VAL A 380 -8.50 17.08 1.83
CA VAL A 380 -9.82 17.13 2.48
C VAL A 380 -10.79 17.80 1.52
N ILE A 381 -11.89 17.13 1.23
CA ILE A 381 -12.94 17.67 0.36
C ILE A 381 -14.28 17.59 1.06
N THR A 382 -15.22 18.44 0.66
CA THR A 382 -16.62 18.31 1.06
C THR A 382 -17.54 18.35 -0.14
N PHE A 383 -18.63 17.59 -0.06
CA PHE A 383 -19.74 17.63 -1.00
C PHE A 383 -21.05 17.18 -0.38
N GLU A 384 -22.14 17.38 -1.10
CA GLU A 384 -23.50 17.09 -0.63
C GLU A 384 -24.07 15.91 -1.41
N LEU A 385 -24.64 14.96 -0.67
CA LEU A 385 -25.39 13.83 -1.21
C LEU A 385 -26.87 13.98 -0.84
N GLY A 386 -27.76 13.56 -1.74
CA GLY A 386 -29.17 13.40 -1.42
C GLY A 386 -29.40 12.21 -0.50
N ASP A 387 -30.57 12.15 0.13
CA ASP A 387 -30.89 11.10 1.11
C ASP A 387 -30.95 9.69 0.49
N ASP A 388 -31.23 9.60 -0.82
CA ASP A 388 -31.21 8.35 -1.58
C ASP A 388 -29.83 8.04 -2.22
N ASP A 389 -28.83 8.90 -2.08
CA ASP A 389 -27.51 8.70 -2.68
C ASP A 389 -26.60 7.86 -1.80
N PHE A 390 -25.87 6.94 -2.44
CA PHE A 390 -24.88 6.08 -1.82
C PHE A 390 -23.56 6.07 -2.60
N ILE A 391 -22.50 5.71 -1.91
CA ILE A 391 -21.16 5.54 -2.49
C ILE A 391 -20.88 4.05 -2.68
N LEU A 392 -20.31 3.74 -3.83
CA LEU A 392 -19.79 2.43 -4.18
C LEU A 392 -18.30 2.55 -4.51
N ASP A 393 -17.54 1.54 -4.09
CA ASP A 393 -16.15 1.33 -4.50
C ASP A 393 -16.06 0.96 -5.99
N GLY A 394 -15.29 1.72 -6.76
CA GLY A 394 -14.99 1.50 -8.17
C GLY A 394 -13.53 1.19 -8.44
N GLU A 395 -12.77 0.66 -7.47
CA GLU A 395 -11.42 0.14 -7.72
C GLU A 395 -11.48 -0.91 -8.85
N ILE A 396 -10.70 -0.72 -9.92
CA ILE A 396 -10.50 -1.73 -10.97
C ILE A 396 -9.18 -2.44 -10.69
N VAL A 397 -9.27 -3.73 -10.40
CA VAL A 397 -8.08 -4.58 -10.26
C VAL A 397 -7.74 -5.15 -11.62
N GLU A 398 -6.63 -4.70 -12.19
CA GLU A 398 -6.15 -5.24 -13.46
C GLU A 398 -5.48 -6.61 -13.27
N GLU A 399 -6.02 -7.62 -13.97
CA GLU A 399 -5.46 -8.93 -14.35
C GLU A 399 -5.66 -10.19 -13.47
N VAL A 400 -6.35 -11.17 -14.06
CA VAL A 400 -5.82 -12.47 -14.55
C VAL A 400 -6.49 -12.76 -15.92
N ALA A 401 -5.73 -13.20 -16.93
CA ALA A 401 -6.25 -13.53 -18.28
C ALA A 401 -6.85 -12.36 -19.11
N GLY A 402 -6.44 -11.11 -18.84
CA GLY A 402 -6.80 -9.94 -19.66
C GLY A 402 -8.22 -9.39 -19.45
N GLN A 403 -8.93 -9.80 -18.40
CA GLN A 403 -10.21 -9.20 -18.02
C GLN A 403 -10.04 -8.34 -16.75
N PRO A 404 -10.61 -7.12 -16.71
CA PRO A 404 -10.64 -6.30 -15.50
C PRO A 404 -11.61 -6.89 -14.47
N GLU A 405 -11.24 -6.85 -13.19
CA GLU A 405 -12.09 -7.19 -12.05
C GLU A 405 -12.43 -5.92 -11.24
N LEU A 406 -13.55 -5.92 -10.52
CA LEU A 406 -13.94 -4.83 -9.61
C LEU A 406 -13.56 -5.19 -8.16
N GLY A 407 -12.93 -4.28 -7.42
CA GLY A 407 -12.52 -4.44 -6.02
C GLY A 407 -13.69 -4.60 -5.04
N ARG A 408 -14.86 -4.04 -5.37
CA ARG A 408 -16.17 -4.17 -4.67
C ARG A 408 -16.09 -4.14 -3.15
N THR A 409 -15.32 -3.26 -2.52
CA THR A 409 -15.24 -3.25 -1.06
C THR A 409 -16.52 -2.68 -0.41
N PRO A 410 -16.94 -3.19 0.78
CA PRO A 410 -17.98 -2.55 1.55
C PRO A 410 -17.64 -1.09 1.83
N VAL A 411 -18.64 -0.21 1.70
CA VAL A 411 -18.52 1.20 2.06
C VAL A 411 -19.39 1.48 3.28
N ALA A 412 -18.82 2.13 4.29
CA ALA A 412 -19.50 2.55 5.50
C ALA A 412 -19.52 4.08 5.59
N MET A 413 -20.69 4.66 5.76
CA MET A 413 -20.86 6.08 6.05
C MET A 413 -20.92 6.24 7.57
N ILE A 414 -19.86 6.81 8.17
CA ILE A 414 -19.78 7.01 9.63
C ILE A 414 -20.01 8.49 9.95
N PRO A 415 -20.94 8.83 10.86
CA PRO A 415 -21.19 10.20 11.27
C PRO A 415 -19.94 10.85 11.88
N LEU A 416 -19.71 12.10 11.51
CA LEU A 416 -18.52 12.84 11.93
C LEU A 416 -18.52 13.12 13.45
N LYS A 417 -19.69 13.33 14.05
CA LYS A 417 -19.85 13.49 15.51
C LYS A 417 -19.40 12.26 16.28
N GLU A 418 -19.70 11.06 15.77
CA GLU A 418 -19.25 9.81 16.39
C GLU A 418 -17.73 9.69 16.30
N LEU A 419 -17.14 9.94 15.13
CA LEU A 419 -15.69 9.92 14.96
C LEU A 419 -14.99 10.92 15.89
N ALA A 420 -15.55 12.12 16.08
CA ALA A 420 -14.98 13.14 16.95
C ALA A 420 -14.91 12.75 18.43
N LYS A 421 -15.71 11.77 18.89
CA LYS A 421 -15.63 11.22 20.25
C LYS A 421 -14.37 10.37 20.46
N HIS A 422 -13.82 9.80 19.38
CA HIS A 422 -12.71 8.85 19.44
C HIS A 422 -11.38 9.41 18.93
N PHE A 423 -11.44 10.49 18.13
CA PHE A 423 -10.28 11.09 17.48
C PHE A 423 -10.11 12.57 17.85
N GLY A 424 -8.86 13.05 17.79
CA GLY A 424 -8.53 14.47 17.99
C GLY A 424 -8.24 14.89 19.43
N ASP A 425 -8.13 13.95 20.36
CA ASP A 425 -7.40 14.17 21.62
C ASP A 425 -5.93 13.76 21.44
N GLN A 426 -5.05 14.02 22.43
CA GLN A 426 -3.61 13.74 22.33
C GLN A 426 -3.36 12.35 21.71
N TYR A 427 -2.68 12.35 20.57
CA TYR A 427 -2.27 11.13 19.89
C TYR A 427 -1.36 10.33 20.82
N ASP A 428 -1.84 9.17 21.29
CA ASP A 428 -1.01 8.21 22.00
C ASP A 428 -0.59 7.09 21.03
N PRO A 429 0.66 7.06 20.55
CA PRO A 429 1.20 5.98 19.70
C PRO A 429 1.00 4.59 20.31
N ASN A 430 0.91 4.49 21.64
CA ASN A 430 0.65 3.23 22.34
C ASN A 430 -0.80 2.77 22.20
N ARG A 431 -1.75 3.69 21.93
CA ARG A 431 -3.14 3.37 21.54
C ARG A 431 -3.25 2.85 20.11
N TYR A 432 -2.23 3.09 19.28
CA TYR A 432 -2.14 2.62 17.89
C TYR A 432 -1.05 1.55 17.71
N LYS A 433 -0.63 0.91 18.81
CA LYS A 433 0.28 -0.24 18.76
C LYS A 433 -0.32 -1.30 17.84
N THR A 434 0.60 -1.95 17.15
CA THR A 434 0.42 -2.63 15.88
C THR A 434 -0.84 -3.49 15.81
N PRO A 435 -1.53 -3.52 14.65
CA PRO A 435 -2.71 -4.35 14.51
C PRO A 435 -2.34 -5.83 14.69
N GLU A 436 -3.36 -6.64 14.95
CA GLU A 436 -3.30 -8.07 15.32
C GLU A 436 -2.53 -8.99 14.34
N HIS A 437 -1.90 -8.47 13.29
CA HIS A 437 -1.14 -9.21 12.28
C HIS A 437 0.40 -9.14 12.43
N LEU A 438 0.97 -8.21 13.22
CA LEU A 438 2.29 -8.47 13.79
C LEU A 438 2.23 -9.46 14.94
N ILE A 439 1.03 -9.81 15.43
CA ILE A 439 0.87 -10.80 16.51
C ILE A 439 1.27 -12.20 16.04
N PRO A 440 0.93 -12.71 14.85
CA PRO A 440 1.54 -13.94 14.34
C PRO A 440 3.06 -13.86 14.27
N LEU A 441 3.67 -12.76 13.82
CA LEU A 441 5.13 -12.64 13.78
C LEU A 441 5.74 -12.53 15.18
N MET A 442 5.16 -11.73 16.07
CA MET A 442 5.62 -11.52 17.45
C MET A 442 5.31 -12.69 18.38
N ILE A 443 4.17 -13.38 18.20
CA ILE A 443 3.84 -14.66 18.85
C ILE A 443 4.75 -15.72 18.25
N THR A 444 4.94 -15.82 16.94
CA THR A 444 5.86 -16.80 16.36
C THR A 444 7.28 -16.57 16.86
N THR A 445 7.80 -15.34 16.84
CA THR A 445 9.13 -15.03 17.38
C THR A 445 9.22 -15.21 18.90
N ARG A 446 8.21 -14.79 19.69
CA ARG A 446 8.23 -14.99 21.16
C ARG A 446 7.99 -16.43 21.58
N VAL A 447 7.13 -17.15 20.87
CA VAL A 447 6.89 -18.60 21.05
C VAL A 447 8.14 -19.34 20.60
N ILE A 448 8.75 -19.02 19.46
CA ILE A 448 10.05 -19.58 19.05
C ILE A 448 11.13 -19.27 20.08
N ASP A 449 11.26 -18.03 20.56
CA ASP A 449 12.25 -17.64 21.58
C ASP A 449 12.01 -18.37 22.91
N GLN A 450 10.75 -18.50 23.34
CA GLN A 450 10.40 -19.20 24.56
C GLN A 450 10.60 -20.72 24.42
N LEU A 451 10.19 -21.30 23.30
CA LEU A 451 10.41 -22.72 22.99
C LEU A 451 11.90 -23.03 22.79
N ALA A 452 12.68 -22.11 22.23
CA ALA A 452 14.14 -22.23 22.11
C ALA A 452 14.82 -22.16 23.50
N LYS A 453 14.34 -21.30 24.41
CA LYS A 453 14.80 -21.28 25.82
C LYS A 453 14.48 -22.59 26.55
N GLU A 454 13.37 -23.23 26.21
CA GLU A 454 12.97 -24.56 26.70
C GLU A 454 13.63 -25.71 25.93
N LYS A 455 14.62 -25.43 25.05
CA LYS A 455 15.37 -26.40 24.25
C LYS A 455 14.51 -27.29 23.33
N VAL A 456 13.37 -26.78 22.87
CA VAL A 456 12.55 -27.45 21.86
C VAL A 456 13.31 -27.52 20.53
N SER A 457 13.26 -28.66 19.84
CA SER A 457 14.07 -28.89 18.65
C SER A 457 13.66 -27.98 17.49
N ASN A 458 14.62 -27.62 16.63
CA ASN A 458 14.39 -26.78 15.45
C ASN A 458 13.39 -27.40 14.45
N GLU A 459 13.28 -28.73 14.40
CA GLU A 459 12.27 -29.43 13.58
C GLU A 459 10.84 -29.18 14.09
N ILE A 460 10.64 -29.20 15.41
CA ILE A 460 9.34 -28.88 16.03
C ILE A 460 8.98 -27.41 15.81
N LEU A 461 9.95 -26.51 15.99
CA LEU A 461 9.79 -25.08 15.73
C LEU A 461 9.40 -24.82 14.26
N SER A 462 10.10 -25.45 13.32
CA SER A 462 9.78 -25.36 11.89
C SER A 462 8.40 -25.96 11.59
N GLY A 463 8.03 -27.07 12.20
CA GLY A 463 6.72 -27.70 12.06
C GLY A 463 5.58 -26.81 12.56
N LEU A 464 5.75 -26.15 13.73
CA LEU A 464 4.79 -25.19 14.28
C LEU A 464 4.63 -23.96 13.38
N VAL A 465 5.72 -23.40 12.85
CA VAL A 465 5.65 -22.28 11.88
C VAL A 465 4.88 -22.69 10.62
N GLN A 466 5.17 -23.88 10.08
CA GLN A 466 4.47 -24.40 8.90
C GLN A 466 2.99 -24.66 9.16
N LEU A 467 2.64 -25.15 10.36
CA LEU A 467 1.26 -25.42 10.77
C LEU A 467 0.46 -24.15 11.07
N MET A 468 1.06 -23.17 11.76
CA MET A 468 0.43 -21.85 11.97
C MET A 468 0.20 -21.10 10.65
N ASN A 469 1.03 -21.39 9.63
CA ASN A 469 0.87 -20.85 8.28
C ASN A 469 -0.08 -21.66 7.37
N LYS A 470 -0.55 -22.85 7.80
CA LYS A 470 -1.54 -23.64 7.03
C LYS A 470 -2.95 -23.10 7.24
N LYS A 471 -3.71 -22.96 6.14
CA LYS A 471 -5.16 -22.64 6.19
C LYS A 471 -5.93 -23.79 6.85
N PHE A 472 -6.61 -23.52 7.96
CA PHE A 472 -7.59 -24.42 8.57
C PHE A 472 -8.98 -23.81 8.46
N ILE A 473 -9.85 -24.42 7.64
CA ILE A 473 -11.21 -23.95 7.39
C ILE A 473 -12.12 -24.47 8.52
N GLY A 474 -12.95 -23.60 9.10
CA GLY A 474 -14.05 -24.00 10.00
C GLY A 474 -13.71 -24.24 11.47
N LYS A 475 -12.49 -23.94 11.92
CA LYS A 475 -12.10 -24.01 13.35
C LYS A 475 -11.79 -22.62 13.92
N ASN A 476 -12.06 -22.40 15.21
CA ASN A 476 -11.69 -21.14 15.86
C ASN A 476 -10.16 -21.08 16.12
N LYS A 477 -9.63 -19.88 16.45
CA LYS A 477 -8.18 -19.65 16.62
C LYS A 477 -7.53 -20.58 17.66
N GLU A 478 -8.27 -20.91 18.72
CA GLU A 478 -7.80 -21.73 19.83
C GLU A 478 -7.75 -23.22 19.48
N GLU A 479 -8.75 -23.70 18.73
CA GLU A 479 -8.78 -25.06 18.16
C GLU A 479 -7.65 -25.26 17.14
N ARG A 480 -7.40 -24.27 16.28
CA ARG A 480 -6.29 -24.31 15.30
C ARG A 480 -4.93 -24.40 15.98
N LEU A 481 -4.71 -23.58 17.00
CA LEU A 481 -3.47 -23.58 17.76
C LEU A 481 -3.28 -24.90 18.52
N THR A 482 -4.35 -25.40 19.14
CA THR A 482 -4.33 -26.67 19.87
C THR A 482 -3.99 -27.83 18.93
N GLU A 483 -4.63 -27.92 17.76
CA GLU A 483 -4.39 -29.01 16.80
C GLU A 483 -2.99 -28.94 16.17
N ALA A 484 -2.52 -27.74 15.82
CA ALA A 484 -1.15 -27.53 15.35
C ALA A 484 -0.11 -27.97 16.40
N MET A 485 -0.36 -27.64 17.67
CA MET A 485 0.49 -28.08 18.77
C MET A 485 0.43 -29.59 18.97
N GLU A 486 -0.75 -30.19 19.02
CA GLU A 486 -0.91 -31.64 19.16
C GLU A 486 -0.19 -32.42 18.04
N GLN A 487 -0.22 -31.89 16.82
CA GLN A 487 0.48 -32.48 15.67
C GLN A 487 2.01 -32.32 15.75
N ALA A 488 2.51 -31.20 16.29
CA ALA A 488 3.95 -30.91 16.32
C ALA A 488 4.69 -31.54 17.51
N ILE A 489 4.03 -31.69 18.67
CA ILE A 489 4.68 -32.09 19.95
C ILE A 489 4.00 -33.27 20.65
N GLY A 490 2.89 -33.77 20.12
CA GLY A 490 2.14 -34.89 20.67
C GLY A 490 1.30 -34.53 21.90
N LYS A 491 0.15 -35.21 22.06
CA LYS A 491 -0.89 -34.92 23.08
C LYS A 491 -0.40 -34.81 24.53
N LYS A 492 0.70 -35.48 24.88
CA LYS A 492 1.18 -35.60 26.27
C LYS A 492 1.94 -34.36 26.75
N HIS A 493 2.44 -33.53 25.85
CA HIS A 493 3.15 -32.28 26.17
C HIS A 493 2.31 -31.03 25.89
N THR A 494 1.10 -31.20 25.35
CA THR A 494 0.29 -30.09 24.88
C THR A 494 -0.26 -29.25 26.02
N SER A 495 -0.72 -29.81 27.14
CA SER A 495 -1.46 -29.02 28.15
C SER A 495 -0.62 -27.96 28.85
N ASP A 496 0.58 -28.29 29.33
CA ASP A 496 1.45 -27.36 30.07
C ASP A 496 2.07 -26.29 29.16
N LEU A 497 2.40 -26.67 27.92
CA LEU A 497 2.90 -25.75 26.90
C LEU A 497 1.78 -24.87 26.33
N LYS A 498 0.56 -25.41 26.20
CA LYS A 498 -0.65 -24.69 25.76
C LYS A 498 -1.00 -23.60 26.74
N ASP A 499 -1.00 -23.88 28.05
CA ASP A 499 -1.29 -22.84 29.05
C ASP A 499 -0.21 -21.74 29.08
N LYS A 500 1.06 -22.07 28.85
CA LYS A 500 2.16 -21.09 28.76
C LYS A 500 2.12 -20.26 27.48
N ILE A 501 1.83 -20.89 26.34
CA ILE A 501 1.67 -20.20 25.05
C ILE A 501 0.38 -19.37 25.05
N LEU A 502 -0.72 -19.89 25.58
CA LEU A 502 -1.96 -19.14 25.79
C LEU A 502 -1.73 -17.99 26.76
N LYS A 503 -0.98 -18.14 27.86
CA LYS A 503 -0.57 -17.01 28.71
C LYS A 503 0.29 -15.98 27.97
N CYS A 504 1.19 -16.41 27.10
CA CYS A 504 1.97 -15.51 26.24
C CYS A 504 1.11 -14.83 25.15
N ALA A 505 0.04 -15.48 24.70
CA ALA A 505 -0.95 -14.97 23.76
C ALA A 505 -2.05 -14.13 24.45
N GLN A 506 -2.24 -14.31 25.77
CA GLN A 506 -3.15 -13.58 26.68
C GLN A 506 -2.54 -12.27 27.19
N ILE A 507 -1.43 -11.80 26.61
CA ILE A 507 -1.06 -10.38 26.74
C ILE A 507 -2.23 -9.62 26.11
N ASN A 508 -3.08 -8.99 26.93
CA ASN A 508 -4.27 -8.21 26.54
C ASN A 508 -4.15 -7.66 25.11
N ILE A 509 -4.68 -8.43 24.16
CA ILE A 509 -4.86 -8.01 22.78
C ILE A 509 -6.13 -7.18 22.83
N GLN A 510 -5.97 -5.90 23.17
CA GLN A 510 -7.02 -4.96 22.80
C GLN A 510 -6.84 -4.71 21.30
N PRO A 511 -7.90 -4.89 20.49
CA PRO A 511 -7.94 -4.38 19.13
C PRO A 511 -7.45 -2.94 19.14
N SER A 512 -6.74 -2.52 18.09
CA SER A 512 -6.53 -1.10 17.86
C SER A 512 -7.91 -0.44 17.75
N TYR A 513 -8.28 0.29 18.81
CA TYR A 513 -9.57 0.93 19.06
C TYR A 513 -10.78 0.00 19.22
N GLU A 514 -11.06 -0.37 20.48
CA GLU A 514 -12.40 -0.72 20.89
C GLU A 514 -13.31 0.52 20.88
N VAL A 515 -13.89 0.86 19.73
CA VAL A 515 -15.05 1.76 19.71
C VAL A 515 -16.23 0.97 20.25
N GLU A 516 -16.75 1.36 21.42
CA GLU A 516 -18.06 0.89 21.90
C GLU A 516 -19.09 1.21 20.82
N SER A 517 -19.82 0.19 20.36
CA SER A 517 -20.82 0.20 19.28
C SER A 517 -21.02 1.55 18.59
N LEU A 518 -20.54 1.71 17.34
CA LEU A 518 -20.98 2.82 16.51
C LEU A 518 -22.45 2.57 16.15
N GLN A 519 -23.38 3.13 16.94
CA GLN A 519 -24.82 2.88 16.82
C GLN A 519 -25.41 3.38 15.49
N ASP A 520 -24.65 4.20 14.73
CA ASP A 520 -25.12 4.92 13.55
C ASP A 520 -24.24 4.71 12.29
N VAL A 521 -23.64 3.52 12.11
CA VAL A 521 -22.92 3.21 10.84
C VAL A 521 -23.91 2.83 9.75
N ASP A 522 -23.98 3.65 8.71
CA ASP A 522 -24.76 3.34 7.52
C ASP A 522 -23.89 2.55 6.51
N ILE A 523 -23.99 1.22 6.58
CA ILE A 523 -23.39 0.30 5.61
C ILE A 523 -24.46 -0.11 4.61
N PHE A 524 -24.15 0.00 3.32
CA PHE A 524 -25.13 -0.35 2.30
C PHE A 524 -25.39 -1.87 2.24
N PRO A 525 -26.63 -2.35 2.51
CA PRO A 525 -26.88 -3.79 2.60
C PRO A 525 -26.71 -4.54 1.28
N TRP A 526 -26.82 -3.85 0.14
CA TRP A 526 -26.68 -4.47 -1.18
C TRP A 526 -25.26 -5.02 -1.40
N ASP A 527 -24.22 -4.26 -1.05
CA ASP A 527 -22.83 -4.70 -1.19
C ASP A 527 -22.57 -5.91 -0.29
N VAL A 528 -23.01 -5.84 0.97
CA VAL A 528 -22.89 -6.94 1.96
C VAL A 528 -23.62 -8.19 1.48
N LYS A 529 -24.86 -8.05 0.98
CA LYS A 529 -25.67 -9.17 0.47
C LYS A 529 -25.09 -9.78 -0.80
N LYS A 530 -24.60 -8.97 -1.73
CA LYS A 530 -23.99 -9.46 -2.98
C LYS A 530 -22.75 -10.28 -2.65
N ARG A 531 -21.90 -9.75 -1.77
CA ARG A 531 -20.76 -10.43 -1.18
C ARG A 531 -21.18 -11.77 -0.55
N TYR A 532 -22.15 -11.76 0.35
CA TYR A 532 -22.65 -12.98 0.97
C TYR A 532 -23.07 -14.05 -0.05
N ASN A 533 -23.78 -13.64 -1.10
CA ASN A 533 -24.18 -14.53 -2.17
C ASN A 533 -22.99 -15.13 -2.92
N ILE A 534 -21.88 -14.41 -3.06
CA ILE A 534 -20.62 -14.93 -3.63
C ILE A 534 -20.04 -16.05 -2.74
N ALA A 535 -20.02 -15.89 -1.41
CA ALA A 535 -19.56 -16.97 -0.49
C ALA A 535 -20.44 -18.20 -0.57
N LYS A 536 -21.77 -18.01 -0.58
CA LYS A 536 -22.69 -19.15 -0.56
C LYS A 536 -22.72 -19.91 -1.89
N ASN A 537 -22.56 -19.22 -3.02
CA ASN A 537 -22.68 -19.81 -4.34
C ASN A 537 -21.32 -20.04 -5.02
N ASN A 538 -20.49 -20.93 -4.44
CA ASN A 538 -19.16 -21.37 -4.91
C ASN A 538 -19.03 -21.70 -6.42
N ARG A 539 -20.13 -21.82 -7.17
CA ARG A 539 -20.13 -22.21 -8.59
C ARG A 539 -20.22 -21.05 -9.57
N GLN A 540 -20.60 -19.84 -9.14
CA GLN A 540 -20.82 -18.71 -10.06
C GLN A 540 -19.65 -17.71 -10.14
N PHE A 541 -18.71 -17.77 -9.19
CA PHE A 541 -17.60 -16.82 -9.12
C PHE A 541 -16.27 -17.58 -9.13
N VAL A 542 -15.42 -17.29 -10.10
CA VAL A 542 -14.06 -17.84 -10.26
C VAL A 542 -13.05 -16.69 -10.28
N GLY A 543 -11.83 -16.92 -9.83
CA GLY A 543 -10.74 -15.93 -9.91
C GLY A 543 -10.37 -15.26 -8.58
N LYS A 544 -9.73 -14.09 -8.66
CA LYS A 544 -9.18 -13.38 -7.50
C LYS A 544 -10.29 -12.79 -6.64
N GLU A 545 -11.38 -12.32 -7.23
CA GLU A 545 -12.57 -11.83 -6.51
C GLU A 545 -13.08 -12.86 -5.48
N TYR A 546 -13.32 -14.11 -5.88
CA TYR A 546 -13.77 -15.17 -4.97
C TYR A 546 -12.73 -15.47 -3.87
N SER A 547 -11.43 -15.47 -4.21
CA SER A 547 -10.37 -15.68 -3.22
C SER A 547 -10.22 -14.53 -2.22
N ARG A 548 -10.29 -13.28 -2.67
CA ARG A 548 -10.31 -12.07 -1.82
C ARG A 548 -11.53 -12.12 -0.91
N TYR A 549 -12.68 -12.44 -1.49
CA TYR A 549 -13.94 -12.48 -0.76
C TYR A 549 -13.99 -13.57 0.31
N ASN A 550 -13.54 -14.80 0.03
CA ASN A 550 -13.46 -15.83 1.07
C ASN A 550 -12.49 -15.46 2.17
N THR A 551 -11.37 -14.83 1.83
CA THR A 551 -10.41 -14.34 2.83
C THR A 551 -11.08 -13.27 3.71
N TRP A 552 -11.83 -12.35 3.10
CA TRP A 552 -12.61 -11.36 3.83
C TRP A 552 -13.68 -12.00 4.72
N TYR A 553 -14.45 -12.96 4.19
CA TYR A 553 -15.54 -13.62 4.91
C TYR A 553 -14.99 -14.40 6.11
N ASP A 554 -13.92 -15.17 5.91
CA ASP A 554 -13.28 -15.95 6.98
C ASP A 554 -12.75 -15.07 8.12
N LEU A 555 -12.30 -13.86 7.80
CA LEU A 555 -11.68 -12.95 8.76
C LEU A 555 -12.67 -12.00 9.43
N PHE A 556 -13.72 -11.57 8.71
CA PHE A 556 -14.52 -10.41 9.09
C PHE A 556 -16.03 -10.63 9.04
N SER A 557 -16.54 -11.76 8.54
CA SER A 557 -17.99 -11.98 8.36
C SER A 557 -18.81 -11.75 9.62
N SER A 558 -18.32 -12.19 10.78
CA SER A 558 -18.96 -11.98 12.09
C SER A 558 -19.22 -10.52 12.45
N ASN A 559 -18.59 -9.57 11.76
CA ASN A 559 -18.77 -8.13 11.94
C ASN A 559 -19.84 -7.53 11.03
N PHE A 560 -20.27 -8.26 10.00
CA PHE A 560 -21.21 -7.78 8.98
C PHE A 560 -22.45 -8.65 8.89
N PHE A 561 -22.50 -9.75 9.65
CA PHE A 561 -23.62 -10.67 9.68
C PHE A 561 -24.02 -10.98 11.13
N ASP A 562 -25.32 -11.08 11.37
CA ASP A 562 -25.85 -11.55 12.64
C ASP A 562 -25.59 -13.07 12.85
N GLU A 563 -25.97 -13.60 14.00
CA GLU A 563 -25.88 -15.03 14.32
C GLU A 563 -26.64 -15.95 13.33
N ASN A 564 -27.62 -15.39 12.61
CA ASN A 564 -28.40 -16.07 11.57
C ASN A 564 -27.80 -15.92 10.17
N ASN A 565 -26.62 -15.29 10.06
CA ASN A 565 -25.94 -14.92 8.83
C ASN A 565 -26.72 -13.93 7.93
N ASN A 566 -27.62 -13.13 8.49
CA ASN A 566 -28.23 -12.01 7.78
C ASN A 566 -27.29 -10.80 7.85
N PRO A 567 -27.17 -9.98 6.79
CA PRO A 567 -26.44 -8.72 6.85
C PRO A 567 -26.91 -7.88 8.05
N SER A 568 -25.99 -7.51 8.93
CA SER A 568 -26.24 -6.65 10.10
C SER A 568 -25.20 -5.54 10.15
N SER A 569 -25.66 -4.32 10.45
CA SER A 569 -24.84 -3.14 10.72
C SER A 569 -24.54 -2.97 12.20
N ASP A 570 -24.97 -3.89 13.06
CA ASP A 570 -24.98 -3.71 14.53
C ASP A 570 -23.61 -3.98 15.18
N ASN A 571 -22.70 -4.66 14.46
CA ASN A 571 -21.34 -4.97 14.93
C ASN A 571 -20.26 -4.42 13.97
N PRO A 572 -20.27 -3.12 13.60
CA PRO A 572 -19.32 -2.58 12.63
C PRO A 572 -17.93 -2.60 13.29
N SER A 573 -17.14 -3.63 12.98
CA SER A 573 -15.91 -3.90 13.74
C SER A 573 -14.86 -2.79 13.77
N ARG A 574 -13.99 -2.95 14.76
CA ARG A 574 -12.87 -2.13 15.23
C ARG A 574 -11.64 -2.18 14.33
N LEU A 575 -11.73 -1.65 13.11
CA LEU A 575 -10.63 -1.81 12.16
C LEU A 575 -10.45 -0.54 11.34
N PHE A 576 -9.96 0.57 11.89
CA PHE A 576 -9.36 1.59 11.02
C PHE A 576 -7.94 1.15 10.67
N THR A 577 -7.51 1.34 9.42
CA THR A 577 -6.08 1.20 9.11
C THR A 577 -5.27 2.21 9.93
N ALA A 578 -4.03 1.88 10.28
CA ALA A 578 -3.19 2.78 11.09
C ALA A 578 -3.02 4.15 10.42
N ALA A 579 -2.87 4.17 9.09
CA ALA A 579 -2.84 5.40 8.30
C ALA A 579 -4.13 6.21 8.46
N THR A 580 -5.30 5.57 8.29
CA THR A 580 -6.61 6.25 8.42
C THR A 580 -6.83 6.79 9.83
N ALA A 581 -6.53 6.02 10.87
CA ALA A 581 -6.66 6.48 12.25
C ALA A 581 -5.79 7.72 12.53
N LYS A 582 -4.57 7.78 11.99
CA LYS A 582 -3.71 8.96 12.10
C LYS A 582 -4.24 10.16 11.35
N ILE A 583 -4.77 9.96 10.15
CA ILE A 583 -5.40 11.02 9.34
C ILE A 583 -6.58 11.60 10.09
N LEU A 584 -7.45 10.76 10.67
CA LEU A 584 -8.59 11.21 11.48
C LEU A 584 -8.13 11.99 12.71
N ASN A 585 -7.14 11.49 13.46
CA ASN A 585 -6.58 12.23 14.58
C ASN A 585 -6.01 13.58 14.16
N LEU A 586 -5.25 13.63 13.07
CA LEU A 586 -4.66 14.86 12.56
C LEU A 586 -5.76 15.85 12.15
N PHE A 587 -6.79 15.37 11.45
CA PHE A 587 -7.95 16.15 11.04
C PHE A 587 -8.68 16.76 12.24
N PHE A 588 -9.14 15.95 13.19
CA PHE A 588 -9.90 16.44 14.35
C PHE A 588 -9.05 17.32 15.27
N THR A 589 -7.76 17.03 15.44
CA THR A 589 -6.84 17.88 16.22
C THR A 589 -6.70 19.25 15.56
N LYS A 590 -6.46 19.31 14.25
CA LYS A 590 -6.31 20.58 13.51
C LYS A 590 -7.63 21.35 13.44
N LEU A 591 -8.77 20.65 13.33
CA LEU A 591 -10.10 21.25 13.41
C LEU A 591 -10.33 21.91 14.77
N LYS A 592 -10.05 21.22 15.89
CA LYS A 592 -10.13 21.78 17.25
C LYS A 592 -9.24 23.01 17.45
N GLN A 593 -8.10 23.05 16.75
CA GLN A 593 -7.14 24.16 16.80
C GLN A 593 -7.47 25.32 15.83
N ASN A 594 -8.61 25.29 15.11
CA ASN A 594 -8.98 26.26 14.08
C ASN A 594 -7.95 26.37 12.93
N ARG A 595 -7.31 25.25 12.58
CA ARG A 595 -6.31 25.15 11.50
C ARG A 595 -6.85 24.52 10.21
N ILE A 596 -8.16 24.24 10.22
CA ILE A 596 -8.93 23.78 9.08
C ILE A 596 -10.05 24.80 8.91
N GLU A 597 -10.14 25.45 7.75
CA GLU A 597 -11.13 26.50 7.50
C GLU A 597 -12.51 25.91 7.22
N PHE A 598 -13.17 25.43 8.28
CA PHE A 598 -14.49 24.80 8.19
C PHE A 598 -15.33 25.10 9.44
N ASN A 599 -15.56 26.39 9.72
CA ASN A 599 -16.24 26.86 10.93
C ASN A 599 -17.61 26.17 11.16
N SER A 600 -18.42 26.03 10.11
CA SER A 600 -19.73 25.35 10.24
C SER A 600 -19.61 23.89 10.66
N LEU A 601 -18.48 23.24 10.38
CA LEU A 601 -18.22 21.86 10.79
C LEU A 601 -17.74 21.79 12.23
N TYR A 602 -16.91 22.74 12.66
CA TYR A 602 -16.53 22.90 14.07
C TYR A 602 -17.79 23.07 14.93
N ASP A 603 -18.64 24.04 14.58
CA ASP A 603 -19.88 24.31 15.29
C ASP A 603 -20.82 23.09 15.30
N TYR A 604 -20.87 22.35 14.19
CA TYR A 604 -21.66 21.13 14.09
C TYR A 604 -21.14 20.02 15.04
N ILE A 605 -19.83 19.85 15.17
CA ILE A 605 -19.24 18.77 16.00
C ILE A 605 -19.23 19.16 17.47
N TYR A 606 -18.73 20.34 17.80
CA TYR A 606 -18.42 20.76 19.17
C TYR A 606 -19.47 21.70 19.77
N GLY A 607 -20.48 22.08 19.00
CA GLY A 607 -21.44 23.13 19.35
C GLY A 607 -20.88 24.51 18.98
N SER A 608 -21.77 25.48 18.80
CA SER A 608 -21.37 26.90 18.78
C SER A 608 -20.79 27.22 20.16
N GLY A 609 -19.48 27.50 20.23
CA GLY A 609 -18.87 27.95 21.48
C GLY A 609 -19.52 29.25 21.93
N GLU A 610 -20.24 29.21 23.06
CA GLU A 610 -20.53 30.40 23.85
C GLU A 610 -19.34 30.75 24.74
#